data_AF-A0A497SMY1-F1
#
_entry.id   AF-A0A497SMY1-F1
#
_cell.length_a   1.000
_cell.length_b   1.000
_cell.length_c   1.000
_cell.angle_alpha   90.00
_cell.angle_beta   90.00
_cell.angle_gamma   90.00
#
_symmetry.space_group_name_H-M   'P 1'
#
loop_
_entity.id
_entity.type
_entity.pdbx_description
1 polymer ?
#
loop_
_entity_poly.entity_id
_entity_poly.type
_entity_poly.pdbx_seq_one_letter_code
_entity_poly.pdbx_strand_id
1 'polypeptide(L)'
;MGRLWACCTDVDLLKRFLSMIVVPPRERSKEMDVSFDFMGTEPRSGKRYTQIMKENGDIWREAWRREFGDNMVIRTSDRLDPMVRHLGYESVSLTWSTKDALEEIITTDRQLVRESQERLSGVEVILDERLGPQELAHLNLARAIAHDICYGLEGVSAAVIPPASDRTRTAGMYDRNLKMIYIGLDQLSRARTTIDTVIHEIAHHTSGAEDGTEEHNREMTSVAAKVVERTAKGRYDAWLKDAVW
;
A
#
# COMPACT_ATOMS: atom_id res chain seq x y z
N MET A 1 -31.19 -17.52 5.69
CA MET A 1 -29.83 -17.92 6.10
C MET A 1 -29.01 -16.75 6.65
N GLY A 2 -28.98 -15.57 6.00
CA GLY A 2 -28.18 -14.43 6.49
C GLY A 2 -28.44 -14.04 7.95
N ARG A 3 -29.71 -14.00 8.38
CA ARG A 3 -30.11 -13.75 9.78
C ARG A 3 -29.45 -14.71 10.80
N LEU A 4 -29.26 -15.98 10.42
CA LEU A 4 -28.66 -16.98 11.31
C LEU A 4 -27.17 -16.74 11.44
N TRP A 5 -26.48 -16.54 10.31
CA TRP A 5 -25.04 -16.24 10.30
C TRP A 5 -24.73 -14.91 10.99
N ALA A 6 -25.58 -13.90 10.82
CA ALA A 6 -25.43 -12.59 11.47
C ALA A 6 -25.35 -12.67 13.00
N CYS A 7 -26.03 -13.65 13.61
CA CYS A 7 -26.03 -13.89 15.05
C CYS A 7 -25.05 -14.96 15.51
N CYS A 8 -24.28 -15.57 14.60
CA CYS A 8 -23.34 -16.62 14.95
C CYS A 8 -22.14 -16.04 15.73
N THR A 9 -21.85 -16.62 16.89
CA THR A 9 -20.73 -16.24 17.75
C THR A 9 -19.66 -17.33 17.83
N ASP A 10 -19.85 -18.45 17.13
CA ASP A 10 -18.88 -19.54 17.04
C ASP A 10 -17.90 -19.28 15.89
N VAL A 11 -16.62 -19.12 16.23
CA VAL A 11 -15.54 -18.81 15.29
C VAL A 11 -15.34 -19.93 14.27
N ASP A 12 -15.45 -21.21 14.66
CA ASP A 12 -15.22 -22.34 13.75
C ASP A 12 -16.37 -22.50 12.76
N LEU A 13 -17.61 -22.21 13.16
CA LEU A 13 -18.74 -22.14 12.24
C LEU A 13 -18.59 -20.97 11.26
N LEU A 14 -18.15 -19.80 11.74
CA LEU A 14 -17.91 -18.64 10.87
C LEU A 14 -16.78 -18.88 9.86
N LYS A 15 -15.70 -19.57 10.24
CA LYS A 15 -14.64 -19.97 9.30
C LYS A 15 -15.17 -20.83 8.15
N ARG A 16 -15.96 -21.87 8.49
CA ARG A 16 -16.62 -22.70 7.46
C ARG A 16 -17.51 -21.85 6.57
N PHE A 17 -18.30 -20.95 7.14
CA PHE A 17 -19.10 -20.01 6.37
C PHE A 17 -18.27 -19.18 5.40
N LEU A 18 -17.18 -18.56 5.86
CA LEU A 18 -16.26 -17.78 5.02
C LEU A 18 -15.69 -18.62 3.85
N SER A 19 -15.31 -19.88 4.11
CA SER A 19 -14.79 -20.80 3.08
C SER A 19 -15.81 -21.20 2.00
N MET A 20 -17.11 -21.06 2.31
CA MET A 20 -18.23 -21.33 1.38
C MET A 20 -18.60 -20.11 0.52
N ILE A 21 -18.28 -18.89 0.97
CA ILE A 21 -18.67 -17.63 0.29
C ILE A 21 -17.51 -16.92 -0.43
N VAL A 22 -16.28 -17.41 -0.27
CA VAL A 22 -15.13 -16.97 -1.08
C VAL A 22 -15.30 -17.41 -2.53
N VAL A 23 -14.75 -16.63 -3.47
CA VAL A 23 -14.81 -16.90 -4.90
C VAL A 23 -13.40 -17.15 -5.45
N PRO A 24 -13.10 -18.36 -5.96
CA PRO A 24 -13.95 -19.56 -5.99
C PRO A 24 -14.12 -20.22 -4.60
N PRO A 25 -15.22 -20.94 -4.34
CA PRO A 25 -15.47 -21.57 -3.04
C PRO A 25 -14.45 -22.67 -2.74
N ARG A 26 -13.96 -22.73 -1.50
CA ARG A 26 -12.97 -23.73 -1.05
C ARG A 26 -13.63 -25.04 -0.62
N GLU A 27 -14.82 -24.96 -0.02
CA GLU A 27 -15.62 -26.14 0.31
C GLU A 27 -16.51 -26.55 -0.88
N ARG A 28 -16.78 -27.86 -1.02
CA ARG A 28 -17.71 -28.44 -2.02
C ARG A 28 -19.18 -28.10 -1.73
N SER A 29 -19.48 -26.91 -1.25
CA SER A 29 -20.84 -26.39 -1.22
C SER A 29 -21.13 -25.71 -2.55
N LYS A 30 -22.32 -25.94 -3.12
CA LYS A 30 -22.90 -25.01 -4.10
C LYS A 30 -22.84 -23.62 -3.47
N GLU A 31 -22.40 -22.61 -4.23
CA GLU A 31 -22.34 -21.21 -3.77
C GLU A 31 -23.53 -20.90 -2.86
N MET A 32 -23.25 -20.59 -1.60
CA MET A 32 -24.30 -20.17 -0.68
C MET A 32 -24.59 -18.71 -0.96
N ASP A 33 -25.68 -18.45 -1.70
CA ASP A 33 -26.20 -17.09 -1.84
C ASP A 33 -26.83 -16.66 -0.51
N VAL A 34 -26.08 -15.90 0.26
CA VAL A 34 -26.49 -15.33 1.54
C VAL A 34 -26.50 -13.83 1.40
N SER A 35 -27.66 -13.27 1.09
CA SER A 35 -27.84 -11.81 1.15
C SER A 35 -28.08 -11.34 2.58
N PHE A 36 -27.34 -10.30 2.96
CA PHE A 36 -27.47 -9.58 4.22
C PHE A 36 -28.33 -8.31 4.07
N ASP A 37 -28.69 -7.91 2.84
CA ASP A 37 -29.33 -6.63 2.52
C ASP A 37 -30.76 -6.51 3.06
N PHE A 38 -31.46 -7.63 3.17
CA PHE A 38 -32.89 -7.69 3.54
C PHE A 38 -33.14 -8.45 4.86
N MET A 39 -32.16 -8.48 5.75
CA MET A 39 -32.33 -9.19 7.02
C MET A 39 -33.35 -8.53 7.96
N GLY A 40 -33.56 -7.22 7.86
CA GLY A 40 -34.44 -6.48 8.76
C GLY A 40 -33.93 -6.48 10.21
N THR A 41 -34.85 -6.69 11.15
CA THR A 41 -34.62 -6.52 12.59
C THR A 41 -34.77 -7.85 13.32
N GLU A 42 -33.91 -8.09 14.31
CA GLU A 42 -34.00 -9.24 15.21
C GLU A 42 -35.16 -9.04 16.19
N PRO A 43 -36.13 -9.99 16.28
CA PRO A 43 -37.38 -9.77 17.01
C PRO A 43 -37.27 -9.50 18.51
N ARG A 44 -36.25 -10.02 19.20
CA ARG A 44 -36.14 -9.90 20.67
C ARG A 44 -35.49 -8.59 21.11
N SER A 45 -34.41 -8.20 20.44
CA SER A 45 -33.61 -7.04 20.74
C SER A 45 -34.08 -5.79 20.00
N GLY A 46 -34.84 -5.94 18.92
CA GLY A 46 -35.24 -4.82 18.06
C GLY A 46 -34.07 -4.21 17.27
N LYS A 47 -32.88 -4.85 17.27
CA LYS A 47 -31.70 -4.38 16.54
C LYS A 47 -31.69 -4.87 15.10
N ARG A 48 -31.14 -4.08 14.17
CA ARG A 48 -30.88 -4.56 12.81
C ARG A 48 -29.85 -5.68 12.86
N TYR A 49 -30.01 -6.73 12.06
CA TYR A 49 -29.04 -7.84 12.04
C TYR A 49 -27.62 -7.38 11.65
N THR A 50 -27.49 -6.36 10.78
CA THR A 50 -26.19 -5.76 10.47
C THR A 50 -25.55 -5.08 11.68
N GLN A 51 -26.35 -4.50 12.57
CA GLN A 51 -25.84 -3.96 13.84
C GLN A 51 -25.34 -5.07 14.76
N ILE A 52 -26.07 -6.20 14.85
CA ILE A 52 -25.64 -7.35 15.64
C ILE A 52 -24.30 -7.90 15.10
N MET A 53 -24.14 -7.97 13.76
CA MET A 53 -22.87 -8.37 13.15
C MET A 53 -21.73 -7.43 13.53
N LYS A 54 -21.94 -6.11 13.48
CA LYS A 54 -20.95 -5.11 13.90
C LYS A 54 -20.57 -5.24 15.38
N GLU A 55 -21.56 -5.41 16.24
CA GLU A 55 -21.35 -5.63 17.68
C GLU A 55 -20.52 -6.90 17.94
N ASN A 56 -20.71 -7.94 17.12
CA ASN A 56 -19.93 -9.17 17.13
C ASN A 56 -18.67 -9.11 16.22
N GLY A 57 -18.27 -7.93 15.76
CA GLY A 57 -17.25 -7.76 14.72
C GLY A 57 -15.90 -8.36 15.07
N ASP A 58 -15.54 -8.42 16.35
CA ASP A 58 -14.30 -9.06 16.82
C ASP A 58 -14.27 -10.56 16.51
N ILE A 59 -15.41 -11.25 16.62
CA ILE A 59 -15.55 -12.68 16.34
C ILE A 59 -15.42 -12.91 14.82
N TRP A 60 -16.02 -12.06 14.01
CA TRP A 60 -15.89 -12.09 12.55
C TRP A 60 -14.45 -11.83 12.09
N ARG A 61 -13.77 -10.84 12.69
CA ARG A 61 -12.35 -10.56 12.44
C ARG A 61 -11.46 -11.72 12.87
N GLU A 62 -11.77 -12.38 13.98
CA GLU A 62 -11.05 -13.59 14.40
C GLU A 62 -11.25 -14.75 13.43
N ALA A 63 -12.49 -15.01 13.01
CA ALA A 63 -12.78 -16.06 12.03
C ALA A 63 -12.08 -15.80 10.69
N TRP A 64 -12.09 -14.55 10.22
CA TRP A 64 -11.38 -14.11 9.01
C TRP A 64 -9.88 -14.39 9.09
N ARG A 65 -9.23 -13.94 10.18
CA ARG A 65 -7.78 -14.15 10.39
C ARG A 65 -7.41 -15.62 10.43
N ARG A 66 -8.24 -16.46 11.07
CA ARG A 66 -8.00 -17.91 11.14
C ARG A 66 -8.24 -18.66 9.82
N GLU A 67 -9.11 -18.16 8.95
CA GLU A 67 -9.43 -18.82 7.67
C GLU A 67 -8.50 -18.38 6.54
N PHE A 68 -8.23 -17.08 6.45
CA PHE A 68 -7.48 -16.50 5.33
C PHE A 68 -6.07 -16.05 5.72
N GLY A 69 -5.89 -15.56 6.95
CA GLY A 69 -4.63 -15.01 7.46
C GLY A 69 -4.72 -13.51 7.79
N ASP A 70 -3.72 -13.01 8.50
CA ASP A 70 -3.67 -11.62 8.99
C ASP A 70 -3.37 -10.59 7.89
N ASN A 71 -2.93 -11.03 6.71
CA ASN A 71 -2.58 -10.17 5.58
C ASN A 71 -3.66 -10.17 4.49
N MET A 72 -4.86 -10.68 4.80
CA MET A 72 -5.95 -10.80 3.83
C MET A 72 -6.98 -9.70 4.04
N VAL A 73 -7.38 -9.06 2.94
CA VAL A 73 -8.43 -8.02 2.90
C VAL A 73 -9.54 -8.40 1.93
N ILE A 74 -10.73 -7.81 2.08
CA ILE A 74 -11.82 -8.01 1.11
C ILE A 74 -11.49 -7.27 -0.19
N ARG A 75 -11.53 -7.99 -1.32
CA ARG A 75 -11.39 -7.40 -2.65
C ARG A 75 -12.64 -6.60 -3.01
N THR A 76 -12.47 -5.32 -3.32
CA THR A 76 -13.49 -4.45 -3.92
C THR A 76 -13.25 -4.18 -5.40
N SER A 77 -11.99 -4.21 -5.85
CA SER A 77 -11.60 -3.95 -7.23
C SER A 77 -10.28 -4.65 -7.57
N ASP A 78 -10.25 -5.39 -8.68
CA ASP A 78 -9.02 -6.03 -9.21
C ASP A 78 -7.92 -5.01 -9.53
N ARG A 79 -8.29 -3.78 -9.89
CA ARG A 79 -7.35 -2.68 -10.15
C ARG A 79 -6.48 -2.31 -8.95
N LEU A 80 -6.91 -2.63 -7.74
CA LEU A 80 -6.17 -2.32 -6.51
C LEU A 80 -5.18 -3.43 -6.13
N ASP A 81 -5.25 -4.61 -6.75
CA ASP A 81 -4.42 -5.75 -6.40
C ASP A 81 -2.90 -5.48 -6.44
N PRO A 82 -2.35 -4.69 -7.40
CA PRO A 82 -0.93 -4.31 -7.36
C PRO A 82 -0.57 -3.50 -6.10
N MET A 83 -1.39 -2.52 -5.75
CA MET A 83 -1.18 -1.66 -4.59
C MET A 83 -1.31 -2.44 -3.29
N VAL A 84 -2.31 -3.31 -3.16
CA VAL A 84 -2.50 -4.16 -1.98
C VAL A 84 -1.28 -5.07 -1.75
N ARG A 85 -0.73 -5.66 -2.83
CA ARG A 85 0.51 -6.45 -2.74
C ARG A 85 1.72 -5.64 -2.33
N HIS A 86 1.86 -4.41 -2.86
CA HIS A 86 2.92 -3.49 -2.45
C HIS A 86 2.82 -3.15 -0.94
N LEU A 87 1.61 -3.02 -0.41
CA LEU A 87 1.37 -2.79 1.02
C LEU A 87 1.56 -4.04 1.90
N GLY A 88 1.94 -5.19 1.32
CA GLY A 88 2.19 -6.44 2.04
C GLY A 88 0.93 -7.27 2.34
N TYR A 89 -0.15 -7.04 1.59
CA TYR A 89 -1.45 -7.69 1.74
C TYR A 89 -1.87 -8.47 0.49
N GLU A 90 -2.91 -9.28 0.61
CA GLU A 90 -3.59 -9.98 -0.49
C GLU A 90 -5.11 -9.78 -0.43
N SER A 91 -5.75 -9.73 -1.59
CA SER A 91 -7.19 -9.50 -1.71
C SER A 91 -7.96 -10.80 -1.91
N VAL A 92 -9.03 -10.99 -1.12
CA VAL A 92 -9.95 -12.14 -1.21
C VAL A 92 -11.29 -11.70 -1.78
N SER A 93 -11.74 -12.35 -2.86
CA SER A 93 -13.07 -12.10 -3.44
C SER A 93 -14.16 -12.84 -2.66
N LEU A 94 -15.25 -12.15 -2.34
CA LEU A 94 -16.46 -12.73 -1.75
C LEU A 94 -17.63 -12.62 -2.73
N THR A 95 -18.71 -13.37 -2.49
CA THR A 95 -19.98 -13.15 -3.19
C THR A 95 -20.49 -11.72 -2.92
N TRP A 96 -21.10 -11.09 -3.94
CA TRP A 96 -21.48 -9.68 -3.89
C TRP A 96 -22.38 -9.35 -2.67
N SER A 97 -23.36 -10.20 -2.40
CA SER A 97 -24.35 -10.02 -1.33
C SER A 97 -23.78 -10.19 0.09
N THR A 98 -22.58 -10.76 0.24
CA THR A 98 -21.87 -10.92 1.52
C THR A 98 -20.79 -9.86 1.74
N LYS A 99 -20.18 -9.40 0.65
CA LYS A 99 -19.18 -8.33 0.64
C LYS A 99 -19.70 -7.07 1.34
N ASP A 100 -20.88 -6.59 0.96
CA ASP A 100 -21.44 -5.32 1.46
C ASP A 100 -21.71 -5.32 2.98
N ALA A 101 -22.01 -6.49 3.56
CA ALA A 101 -22.19 -6.60 5.01
C ALA A 101 -20.88 -6.76 5.77
N LEU A 102 -19.88 -7.39 5.16
CA LEU A 102 -18.58 -7.64 5.80
C LEU A 102 -17.61 -6.47 5.65
N GLU A 103 -17.77 -5.58 4.66
CA GLU A 103 -16.88 -4.42 4.47
C GLU A 103 -16.91 -3.41 5.64
N GLU A 104 -17.95 -3.45 6.48
CA GLU A 104 -18.03 -2.62 7.69
C GLU A 104 -17.33 -3.26 8.91
N ILE A 105 -16.82 -4.49 8.77
CA ILE A 105 -16.25 -5.30 9.87
C ILE A 105 -14.82 -5.73 9.55
N ILE A 106 -14.58 -6.14 8.30
CA ILE A 106 -13.30 -6.59 7.77
C ILE A 106 -12.75 -5.53 6.82
N THR A 107 -11.46 -5.22 6.96
CA THR A 107 -10.77 -4.25 6.10
C THR A 107 -10.89 -4.65 4.62
N THR A 108 -11.25 -3.68 3.78
CA THR A 108 -11.26 -3.81 2.32
C THR A 108 -9.96 -3.31 1.71
N ASP A 109 -9.63 -3.77 0.50
CA ASP A 109 -8.53 -3.20 -0.32
C ASP A 109 -8.65 -1.67 -0.47
N ARG A 110 -9.86 -1.15 -0.74
CA ARG A 110 -10.12 0.28 -0.88
C ARG A 110 -9.85 1.04 0.42
N GLN A 111 -10.27 0.48 1.56
CA GLN A 111 -9.99 1.08 2.86
C GLN A 111 -8.49 1.07 3.16
N LEU A 112 -7.82 -0.06 2.93
CA LEU A 112 -6.38 -0.21 3.13
C LEU A 112 -5.59 0.83 2.31
N VAL A 113 -5.93 0.99 1.03
CA VAL A 113 -5.28 1.96 0.14
C VAL A 113 -5.55 3.40 0.60
N ARG A 114 -6.79 3.73 0.97
CA ARG A 114 -7.12 5.06 1.49
C ARG A 114 -6.34 5.38 2.77
N GLU A 115 -6.31 4.45 3.73
CA GLU A 115 -5.57 4.63 4.98
C GLU A 115 -4.06 4.76 4.73
N SER A 116 -3.50 4.04 3.77
CA SER A 116 -2.10 4.20 3.36
C SER A 116 -1.83 5.61 2.82
N GLN A 117 -2.69 6.13 1.94
CA GLN A 117 -2.58 7.49 1.41
C GLN A 117 -2.69 8.56 2.51
N GLU A 118 -3.64 8.39 3.43
CA GLU A 118 -3.80 9.27 4.59
C GLU A 118 -2.55 9.26 5.48
N ARG A 119 -1.95 8.08 5.74
CA ARG A 119 -0.70 7.99 6.50
C ARG A 119 0.44 8.71 5.79
N LEU A 120 0.63 8.47 4.49
CA LEU A 120 1.70 9.07 3.69
C LEU A 120 1.62 10.60 3.60
N SER A 121 0.44 11.19 3.80
CA SER A 121 0.29 12.65 3.92
C SER A 121 1.01 13.26 5.13
N GLY A 122 1.35 12.44 6.14
CA GLY A 122 2.10 12.84 7.33
C GLY A 122 3.62 12.91 7.14
N VAL A 123 4.11 13.11 5.91
CA VAL A 123 5.54 13.25 5.63
C VAL A 123 6.11 14.51 6.29
N GLU A 124 7.23 14.36 6.99
CA GLU A 124 7.91 15.49 7.64
C GLU A 124 9.27 15.75 6.99
N VAL A 125 9.41 16.93 6.38
CA VAL A 125 10.67 17.33 5.74
C VAL A 125 11.75 17.59 6.79
N ILE A 126 12.92 17.02 6.56
CA ILE A 126 14.12 17.26 7.35
C ILE A 126 14.94 18.33 6.63
N LEU A 127 15.19 19.44 7.33
CA LEU A 127 16.01 20.52 6.82
C LEU A 127 17.48 20.09 6.68
N ASP A 128 18.17 20.59 5.66
CA ASP A 128 19.55 20.23 5.34
C ASP A 128 20.52 20.46 6.51
N GLU A 129 20.28 21.48 7.34
CA GLU A 129 21.13 21.80 8.49
C GLU A 129 21.06 20.75 9.60
N ARG A 130 20.05 19.87 9.56
CA ARG A 130 19.88 18.76 10.50
C ARG A 130 20.52 17.46 10.01
N LEU A 131 21.02 17.43 8.78
CA LEU A 131 21.64 16.25 8.18
C LEU A 131 23.13 16.18 8.53
N GLY A 132 23.63 14.95 8.69
CA GLY A 132 25.06 14.71 8.74
C GLY A 132 25.73 15.05 7.40
N PRO A 133 27.04 15.35 7.37
CA PRO A 133 27.75 15.68 6.14
C PRO A 133 27.61 14.62 5.03
N GLN A 134 27.63 13.34 5.41
CA GLN A 134 27.45 12.22 4.49
C GLN A 134 26.04 12.15 3.90
N GLU A 135 25.01 12.28 4.74
CA GLU A 135 23.61 12.26 4.30
C GLU A 135 23.33 13.44 3.36
N LEU A 136 23.87 14.62 3.68
CA LEU A 136 23.76 15.81 2.85
C LEU A 136 24.50 15.63 1.51
N ALA A 137 25.67 15.00 1.49
CA ALA A 137 26.39 14.68 0.25
C ALA A 137 25.57 13.76 -0.66
N HIS A 138 24.98 12.71 -0.10
CA HIS A 138 24.11 11.79 -0.85
C HIS A 138 22.82 12.47 -1.32
N LEU A 139 22.19 13.31 -0.48
CA LEU A 139 21.01 14.07 -0.88
C LEU A 139 21.33 15.04 -2.03
N ASN A 140 22.49 15.69 -2.00
CA ASN A 140 22.93 16.57 -3.08
C ASN A 140 23.22 15.81 -4.37
N LEU A 141 23.76 14.58 -4.29
CA LEU A 141 23.86 13.68 -5.44
C LEU A 141 22.48 13.34 -6.01
N ALA A 142 21.50 13.00 -5.16
CA ALA A 142 20.13 12.73 -5.58
C ALA A 142 19.49 13.94 -6.28
N ARG A 143 19.66 15.14 -5.73
CA ARG A 143 19.20 16.40 -6.33
C ARG A 143 19.83 16.64 -7.70
N ALA A 144 21.13 16.41 -7.83
CA ALA A 144 21.85 16.57 -9.09
C ALA A 144 21.33 15.60 -10.17
N ILE A 145 21.10 14.33 -9.80
CA ILE A 145 20.52 13.32 -10.68
C ILE A 145 19.10 13.73 -11.12
N ALA A 146 18.23 14.07 -10.17
CA ALA A 146 16.85 14.44 -10.45
C ALA A 146 16.76 15.66 -11.38
N HIS A 147 17.56 16.70 -11.11
CA HIS A 147 17.61 17.91 -11.93
C HIS A 147 18.13 17.66 -13.35
N ASP A 148 19.10 16.77 -13.54
CA ASP A 148 19.67 16.48 -14.87
C ASP A 148 18.77 15.57 -15.72
N ILE A 149 18.10 14.60 -15.10
CA ILE A 149 17.34 13.57 -15.82
C ILE A 149 15.89 13.96 -16.06
N CYS A 150 15.32 14.76 -15.17
CA CYS A 150 13.90 14.98 -15.11
C CYS A 150 13.54 16.47 -15.13
N TYR A 151 12.65 16.85 -16.05
CA TYR A 151 12.07 18.18 -16.08
C TYR A 151 10.76 18.20 -15.29
N GLY A 152 10.49 19.29 -14.56
CA GLY A 152 9.21 19.50 -13.91
C GLY A 152 9.06 18.90 -12.51
N LEU A 153 10.14 18.37 -11.92
CA LEU A 153 10.25 18.16 -10.48
C LEU A 153 10.53 19.49 -9.79
N GLU A 154 9.87 19.74 -8.66
CA GLU A 154 10.13 20.94 -7.84
C GLU A 154 11.36 20.74 -6.94
N GLY A 155 11.69 19.50 -6.56
CA GLY A 155 12.87 19.23 -5.75
C GLY A 155 12.94 17.83 -5.15
N VAL A 156 14.04 17.61 -4.42
CA VAL A 156 14.32 16.38 -3.66
C VAL A 156 14.73 16.76 -2.24
N SER A 157 14.10 16.14 -1.24
CA SER A 157 14.33 16.43 0.18
C SER A 157 14.45 15.16 1.02
N ALA A 158 15.24 15.24 2.09
CA ALA A 158 15.21 14.24 3.15
C ALA A 158 13.90 14.36 3.95
N ALA A 159 13.32 13.25 4.37
CA ALA A 159 12.11 13.26 5.17
C ALA A 159 12.00 12.08 6.13
N VAL A 160 11.20 12.26 7.18
CA VAL A 160 10.61 11.15 7.91
C VAL A 160 9.35 10.74 7.16
N ILE A 161 9.43 9.59 6.48
CA ILE A 161 8.31 9.06 5.70
C ILE A 161 7.59 8.01 6.56
N PRO A 162 6.31 8.19 6.88
CA PRO A 162 5.56 7.18 7.61
C PRO A 162 5.44 5.89 6.77
N PRO A 163 5.34 4.73 7.40
CA PRO A 163 5.21 3.47 6.68
C PRO A 163 3.86 3.42 5.94
N ALA A 164 3.88 2.97 4.69
CA ALA A 164 2.69 2.89 3.85
C ALA A 164 1.63 1.93 4.43
N SER A 165 2.06 0.91 5.18
CA SER A 165 1.19 0.04 5.97
C SER A 165 1.90 -0.40 7.26
N ASP A 166 1.23 -1.15 8.12
CA ASP A 166 1.86 -1.84 9.24
C ASP A 166 2.87 -2.93 8.81
N ARG A 167 2.88 -3.29 7.52
CA ARG A 167 3.73 -4.34 6.93
C ARG A 167 4.82 -3.80 6.01
N THR A 168 4.66 -2.60 5.46
CA THR A 168 5.56 -2.02 4.45
C THR A 168 6.11 -0.67 4.93
N ARG A 169 7.44 -0.59 5.04
CA ARG A 169 8.15 0.68 5.22
C ARG A 169 8.30 1.40 3.88
N THR A 170 8.34 2.72 3.93
CA THR A 170 8.47 3.58 2.75
C THR A 170 9.89 4.14 2.70
N ALA A 171 10.68 3.73 1.69
CA ALA A 171 12.07 4.15 1.51
C ALA A 171 12.18 5.51 0.83
N GLY A 172 11.34 5.74 -0.18
CA GLY A 172 11.18 7.00 -0.90
C GLY A 172 9.71 7.24 -1.20
N MET A 173 9.36 8.48 -1.54
CA MET A 173 8.02 8.84 -1.97
C MET A 173 8.04 10.02 -2.93
N TYR A 174 7.44 9.83 -4.10
CA TYR A 174 7.09 10.90 -5.01
C TYR A 174 5.70 11.48 -4.70
N ASP A 175 5.64 12.75 -4.32
CA ASP A 175 4.39 13.49 -4.15
C ASP A 175 3.97 14.13 -5.47
N ARG A 176 2.86 13.63 -6.06
CA ARG A 176 2.34 14.12 -7.34
C ARG A 176 1.81 15.56 -7.30
N ASN A 177 1.34 16.03 -6.14
CA ASN A 177 0.76 17.36 -5.99
C ASN A 177 1.86 18.43 -5.90
N LEU A 178 2.86 18.16 -5.07
CA LEU A 178 4.00 19.06 -4.88
C LEU A 178 5.10 18.84 -5.91
N LYS A 179 5.04 17.73 -6.67
CA LYS A 179 6.09 17.25 -7.58
C LYS A 179 7.45 17.18 -6.89
N MET A 180 7.44 16.74 -5.63
CA MET A 180 8.61 16.61 -4.77
C MET A 180 8.95 15.13 -4.59
N ILE A 181 10.23 14.82 -4.52
CA ILE A 181 10.72 13.50 -4.09
C ILE A 181 11.17 13.61 -2.65
N TYR A 182 10.67 12.72 -1.80
CA TYR A 182 11.11 12.54 -0.43
C TYR A 182 11.93 11.27 -0.30
N ILE A 183 13.07 11.36 0.38
CA ILE A 183 13.98 10.23 0.63
C ILE A 183 14.10 10.00 2.13
N GLY A 184 13.88 8.76 2.58
CA GLY A 184 14.08 8.37 3.97
C GLY A 184 15.55 8.49 4.40
N LEU A 185 15.79 8.86 5.65
CA LEU A 185 17.15 9.01 6.20
C LEU A 185 18.01 7.74 6.04
N ASP A 186 17.41 6.57 6.21
CA ASP A 186 18.08 5.29 6.06
C ASP A 186 18.62 5.08 4.63
N GLN A 187 17.92 5.60 3.62
CA GLN A 187 18.36 5.54 2.23
C GLN A 187 19.53 6.48 1.93
N LEU A 188 19.69 7.55 2.73
CA LEU A 188 20.82 8.48 2.66
C LEU A 188 22.09 7.94 3.34
N SER A 189 22.06 6.75 3.93
CA SER A 189 23.24 6.14 4.56
C SER A 189 24.30 5.71 3.56
N ARG A 190 23.93 5.33 2.34
CA ARG A 190 24.85 4.93 1.26
C ARG A 190 24.44 5.52 -0.07
N ALA A 191 25.43 5.89 -0.88
CA ALA A 191 25.22 6.45 -2.21
C ALA A 191 24.39 5.52 -3.09
N ARG A 192 24.66 4.21 -3.05
CA ARG A 192 23.91 3.22 -3.83
C ARG A 192 22.42 3.22 -3.48
N THR A 193 22.06 3.15 -2.20
CA THR A 193 20.64 3.13 -1.78
C THR A 193 19.95 4.44 -2.11
N THR A 194 20.66 5.57 -2.00
CA THR A 194 20.14 6.89 -2.41
C THR A 194 19.88 6.94 -3.91
N ILE A 195 20.81 6.46 -4.74
CA ILE A 195 20.68 6.43 -6.20
C ILE A 195 19.53 5.52 -6.62
N ASP A 196 19.45 4.31 -6.05
CA ASP A 196 18.37 3.36 -6.34
C ASP A 196 17.01 3.98 -5.99
N THR A 197 16.92 4.65 -4.83
CA THR A 197 15.69 5.35 -4.39
C THR A 197 15.33 6.50 -5.34
N VAL A 198 16.25 7.40 -5.66
CA VAL A 198 15.91 8.55 -6.52
C VAL A 198 15.56 8.12 -7.95
N ILE A 199 16.19 7.07 -8.48
CA ILE A 199 15.81 6.49 -9.78
C ILE A 199 14.37 5.99 -9.76
N HIS A 200 13.99 5.27 -8.70
CA HIS A 200 12.65 4.75 -8.52
C HIS A 200 11.61 5.89 -8.46
N GLU A 201 11.84 6.90 -7.64
CA GLU A 201 10.89 8.02 -7.51
C GLU A 201 10.81 8.89 -8.78
N ILE A 202 11.92 9.05 -9.53
CA ILE A 202 11.88 9.70 -10.85
C ILE A 202 11.02 8.87 -11.82
N ALA A 203 11.09 7.54 -11.78
CA ALA A 203 10.28 6.69 -12.64
C ALA A 203 8.78 6.86 -12.36
N HIS A 204 8.37 7.00 -11.09
CA HIS A 204 7.00 7.37 -10.74
C HIS A 204 6.61 8.75 -11.29
N HIS A 205 7.51 9.74 -11.21
CA HIS A 205 7.24 11.06 -11.78
C HIS A 205 7.04 11.03 -13.29
N THR A 206 7.92 10.37 -14.03
CA THR A 206 7.91 10.42 -15.50
C THR A 206 6.86 9.52 -16.13
N SER A 207 6.53 8.39 -15.50
CA SER A 207 5.48 7.48 -15.99
C SER A 207 4.08 7.82 -15.44
N GLY A 208 3.99 8.33 -14.21
CA GLY A 208 2.73 8.40 -13.47
C GLY A 208 2.13 7.03 -13.13
N ALA A 209 2.87 5.95 -13.39
CA ALA A 209 2.42 4.58 -13.23
C ALA A 209 2.69 4.05 -11.82
N GLU A 210 1.85 3.09 -11.42
CA GLU A 210 1.99 2.41 -10.14
C GLU A 210 3.11 1.38 -10.18
N ASP A 211 3.55 1.04 -8.97
CA ASP A 211 4.66 0.15 -8.74
C ASP A 211 4.44 -1.24 -9.35
N GLY A 212 5.48 -1.81 -9.95
CA GLY A 212 5.45 -3.12 -10.61
C GLY A 212 4.63 -3.22 -11.90
N THR A 213 4.04 -2.13 -12.40
CA THR A 213 3.45 -2.11 -13.75
C THR A 213 4.51 -2.17 -14.84
N GLU A 214 4.16 -2.66 -16.03
CA GLU A 214 5.10 -2.71 -17.17
C GLU A 214 5.61 -1.32 -17.54
N GLU A 215 4.74 -0.32 -17.50
CA GLU A 215 5.08 1.08 -17.76
C GLU A 215 6.10 1.62 -16.75
N HIS A 216 5.86 1.41 -15.44
CA HIS A 216 6.79 1.79 -14.39
C HIS A 216 8.15 1.10 -14.55
N ASN A 217 8.17 -0.21 -14.78
CA ASN A 217 9.41 -0.98 -14.92
C ASN A 217 10.23 -0.54 -16.14
N ARG A 218 9.55 -0.23 -17.25
CA ARG A 218 10.19 0.28 -18.46
C ARG A 218 10.82 1.64 -18.21
N GLU A 219 10.10 2.52 -17.53
CA GLU A 219 10.57 3.87 -17.25
C GLU A 219 11.72 3.87 -16.23
N MET A 220 11.65 3.05 -15.19
CA MET A 220 12.75 2.84 -14.24
C MET A 220 14.03 2.38 -14.95
N THR A 221 13.92 1.46 -15.91
CA THR A 221 15.05 1.01 -16.72
C THR A 221 15.63 2.15 -17.58
N SER A 222 14.77 2.96 -18.19
CA SER A 222 15.14 4.15 -18.97
C SER A 222 15.88 5.18 -18.12
N VAL A 223 15.36 5.49 -16.93
CA VAL A 223 15.97 6.43 -15.97
C VAL A 223 17.33 5.90 -15.51
N ALA A 224 17.43 4.64 -15.11
CA ALA A 224 18.69 4.01 -14.70
C ALA A 224 19.76 4.07 -15.80
N ALA A 225 19.38 3.76 -17.05
CA ALA A 225 20.29 3.85 -18.19
C ALA A 225 20.82 5.27 -18.40
N LYS A 226 19.97 6.28 -18.26
CA LYS A 226 20.37 7.69 -18.32
C LYS A 226 21.34 8.05 -17.19
N VAL A 227 21.07 7.64 -15.94
CA VAL A 227 21.99 7.86 -14.80
C VAL A 227 23.38 7.29 -15.12
N VAL A 228 23.43 6.04 -15.58
CA VAL A 228 24.70 5.35 -15.91
C VAL A 228 25.44 6.08 -17.04
N GLU A 229 24.74 6.45 -18.12
CA GLU A 229 25.34 7.18 -19.25
C GLU A 229 25.92 8.52 -18.80
N ARG A 230 25.19 9.27 -17.97
CA ARG A 230 25.61 10.59 -17.46
C ARG A 230 26.78 10.47 -16.50
N THR A 231 26.75 9.47 -15.64
CA THR A 231 27.86 9.12 -14.74
C THR A 231 29.12 8.81 -15.53
N ALA A 232 29.04 7.97 -16.58
CA ALA A 232 30.18 7.63 -17.42
C ALA A 232 30.78 8.84 -18.17
N LYS A 233 29.98 9.89 -18.40
CA LYS A 233 30.41 11.17 -18.98
C LYS A 233 30.97 12.16 -17.93
N GLY A 234 31.15 11.73 -16.69
CA GLY A 234 31.67 12.55 -15.60
C GLY A 234 30.70 13.62 -15.08
N ARG A 235 29.40 13.52 -15.41
CA ARG A 235 28.41 14.56 -15.06
C ARG A 235 28.22 14.72 -13.56
N TYR A 236 28.45 13.67 -12.78
CA TYR A 236 28.21 13.67 -11.35
C TYR A 236 29.50 13.61 -10.50
N ASP A 237 30.69 13.71 -11.12
CA ASP A 237 31.99 13.54 -10.44
C ASP A 237 32.16 14.47 -9.23
N ALA A 238 31.64 15.70 -9.33
CA ALA A 238 31.69 16.69 -8.26
C ALA A 238 30.96 16.25 -6.98
N TRP A 239 29.94 15.40 -7.10
CA TRP A 239 29.17 14.85 -5.97
C TRP A 239 29.64 13.45 -5.58
N LEU A 240 30.08 12.64 -6.55
CA LEU A 240 30.55 11.28 -6.30
C LEU A 240 31.84 11.23 -5.47
N LYS A 241 32.66 12.29 -5.50
CA LYS A 241 33.89 12.37 -4.71
C LYS A 241 33.65 12.33 -3.19
N ASP A 242 32.49 12.82 -2.75
CA ASP A 242 32.10 12.93 -1.33
C ASP A 242 31.14 11.80 -0.93
N ALA A 243 30.85 10.87 -1.85
CA ALA A 243 29.90 9.80 -1.66
C ALA A 243 30.52 8.58 -0.96
N VAL A 244 29.78 8.00 -0.03
CA VAL A 244 30.12 6.76 0.68
C VAL A 244 29.26 5.63 0.11
N TRP A 245 29.90 4.61 -0.44
CA TRP A 245 29.26 3.51 -1.17
C TRP A 245 28.71 2.39 -0.29
#